data_AF-A0A4D8QAS2-F1
#
_entry.id   AF-A0A4D8QAS2-F1
#
_cell.length_a   1.000
_cell.length_b   1.000
_cell.length_c   1.000
_cell.angle_alpha   90.00
_cell.angle_beta   90.00
_cell.angle_gamma   90.00
#
_symmetry.space_group_name_H-M   'P 1'
#
loop_
_entity.id
_entity.type
_entity.pdbx_description
1 polymer ?
#
loop_
_entity_poly.entity_id
_entity_poly.type
_entity_poly.pdbx_seq_one_letter_code
_entity_poly.pdbx_strand_id
1 'polypeptide(L)'
;MIRGDLSATGTAEIFFKTFDLYDRYRNEATGPLSFRQVDGAGQAYVLTILNNFLNNPEIVAGGRNQPVVAKFEIEGNPDPVTGKTFQIDRLAA
;
A
#
# COMPACT_ATOMS: atom_id res chain seq x y z
N MET A 1 -24.84 -15.38 -12.06
CA MET A 1 -23.58 -15.19 -11.32
C MET A 1 -23.82 -14.05 -10.34
N ILE A 2 -23.75 -14.31 -9.03
CA ILE A 2 -23.77 -13.22 -8.04
C ILE A 2 -22.39 -12.56 -8.12
N ARG A 3 -22.34 -11.29 -8.55
CA ARG A 3 -21.13 -10.48 -8.44
C ARG A 3 -20.99 -10.12 -6.96
N GLY A 4 -19.89 -10.54 -6.35
CA GLY A 4 -19.47 -10.04 -5.05
C GLY A 4 -18.55 -8.85 -5.24
N ASP A 5 -18.65 -7.86 -4.36
CA ASP A 5 -17.77 -6.71 -4.34
C ASP A 5 -16.61 -6.99 -3.36
N LEU A 6 -15.38 -6.71 -3.79
CA LEU A 6 -14.19 -6.76 -2.96
C LEU A 6 -13.66 -5.34 -2.80
N SER A 7 -13.64 -4.85 -1.56
CA SER A 7 -13.00 -3.57 -1.22
C SER A 7 -11.66 -3.85 -0.56
N ALA A 8 -10.59 -3.30 -1.14
CA ALA A 8 -9.24 -3.35 -0.57
C ALA A 8 -8.85 -1.95 -0.10
N THR A 9 -9.02 -1.69 1.20
CA THR A 9 -8.72 -0.39 1.80
C THR A 9 -7.80 -0.55 3.00
N GLY A 10 -7.12 0.52 3.39
CA GLY A 10 -6.29 0.52 4.59
C GLY A 10 -5.77 1.91 4.94
N THR A 11 -4.96 1.98 5.99
CA THR A 11 -4.22 3.19 6.33
C THR A 11 -2.75 2.85 6.52
N ALA A 12 -1.86 3.73 6.05
CA ALA A 12 -0.43 3.56 6.23
C ALA A 12 0.23 4.86 6.66
N GLU A 13 1.16 4.75 7.62
CA GLU A 13 2.05 5.81 8.03
C GLU A 13 3.45 5.46 7.55
N ILE A 14 4.00 6.26 6.63
CA ILE A 14 5.26 5.92 5.95
C ILE A 14 6.25 7.07 5.97
N PHE A 15 7.54 6.69 6.02
CA PHE A 15 8.66 7.57 5.72
C PHE A 15 9.14 7.31 4.29
N PHE A 16 9.31 8.38 3.51
CA PHE A 16 9.87 8.27 2.18
C PHE A 16 11.39 8.22 2.25
N LYS A 17 11.98 7.16 1.67
CA LYS A 17 13.44 6.98 1.61
C LYS A 17 14.11 7.99 0.66
N THR A 18 13.42 8.39 -0.39
CA THR A 18 13.94 9.30 -1.43
C THR A 18 12.86 10.30 -1.85
N PHE A 19 13.29 11.42 -2.43
CA PHE A 19 12.39 12.41 -3.00
C PHE A 19 11.58 11.87 -4.18
N ASP A 20 12.12 10.93 -4.98
CA ASP A 20 11.34 10.29 -6.05
C ASP A 20 10.11 9.53 -5.53
N LEU A 21 10.25 8.85 -4.38
CA LEU A 21 9.12 8.18 -3.74
C LEU A 21 8.10 9.18 -3.19
N TYR A 22 8.58 10.32 -2.67
CA TYR A 22 7.73 11.43 -2.25
C TYR A 22 7.00 12.07 -3.44
N ASP A 23 7.66 12.26 -4.58
CA ASP A 23 7.03 12.81 -5.79
C ASP A 23 6.01 11.86 -6.39
N ARG A 24 6.28 10.55 -6.32
CA ARG A 24 5.30 9.51 -6.70
C ARG A 24 4.04 9.59 -5.85
N TYR A 25 4.20 9.88 -4.55
CA TYR A 25 3.09 10.24 -3.68
C TYR A 25 2.42 11.55 -4.14
N ARG A 26 3.17 12.63 -4.32
CA ARG A 26 2.65 13.97 -4.65
C ARG A 26 1.82 13.98 -5.93
N ASN A 27 2.15 13.10 -6.86
CA ASN A 27 1.47 12.97 -8.15
C ASN A 27 0.30 11.97 -8.11
N GLU A 28 -0.09 11.47 -6.94
CA GLU A 28 -1.17 10.48 -6.74
C GLU A 28 -1.01 9.27 -7.67
N ALA A 29 0.25 8.86 -7.90
CA ALA A 29 0.54 7.85 -8.90
C ALA A 29 0.00 6.48 -8.46
N THR A 30 -0.75 5.83 -9.34
CA THR A 30 -1.24 4.49 -9.12
C THR A 30 -0.13 3.45 -9.23
N GLY A 31 -0.22 2.39 -8.44
CA GLY A 31 0.67 1.25 -8.57
C GLY A 31 0.50 0.21 -7.48
N PRO A 32 1.19 -0.93 -7.61
CA PRO A 32 1.07 -2.00 -6.64
C PRO A 32 1.65 -1.58 -5.28
N LEU A 33 0.94 -1.92 -4.21
CA LEU A 33 1.43 -1.84 -2.84
C LEU A 33 1.59 -3.26 -2.30
N SER A 34 2.83 -3.64 -2.02
CA SER A 34 3.16 -4.98 -1.52
C SER A 34 3.79 -4.90 -0.14
N PHE A 35 3.39 -5.81 0.74
CA PHE A 35 4.00 -5.98 2.05
C PHE A 35 4.23 -7.46 2.34
N ARG A 36 5.38 -7.74 2.95
CA ARG A 36 5.78 -9.08 3.36
C ARG A 36 5.36 -9.33 4.80
N GLN A 37 4.69 -10.44 5.04
CA GLN A 37 4.37 -10.95 6.37
C GLN A 37 5.10 -12.27 6.59
N VAL A 38 5.64 -12.46 7.80
CA VAL A 38 6.21 -13.73 8.26
C VAL A 38 5.43 -14.14 9.51
N ASP A 39 4.92 -15.36 9.54
CA ASP A 39 4.19 -15.88 10.69
C ASP A 39 5.14 -16.44 11.77
N GLY A 40 4.58 -16.83 12.92
CA GLY A 40 5.34 -17.39 14.04
C GLY A 40 5.97 -18.76 13.75
N ALA A 41 5.57 -19.43 12.67
CA ALA A 41 6.13 -20.69 12.20
C ALA A 41 7.18 -20.50 11.08
N GLY A 42 7.50 -19.26 10.73
CA GLY A 42 8.48 -18.92 9.69
C GLY A 42 7.93 -18.97 8.25
N GLN A 43 6.63 -19.18 8.05
CA GLN A 43 6.04 -19.08 6.71
C GLN A 43 5.96 -17.61 6.31
N ALA A 44 6.32 -17.31 5.06
CA ALA A 44 6.33 -15.96 4.54
C ALA A 44 5.35 -15.82 3.36
N TYR A 45 4.66 -14.67 3.34
CA TYR A 45 3.73 -14.30 2.28
C TYR A 45 3.99 -12.86 1.85
N VAL A 46 3.78 -12.58 0.57
CA VAL A 46 3.64 -11.22 0.05
C VAL A 46 2.18 -10.98 -0.25
N LEU A 47 1.63 -9.94 0.34
CA LEU A 47 0.28 -9.47 0.07
C LEU A 47 0.40 -8.23 -0.81
N THR A 48 -0.30 -8.22 -1.93
CA THR A 48 -0.22 -7.14 -2.92
C THR A 48 -1.60 -6.61 -3.26
N ILE A 49 -1.80 -5.31 -3.06
CA ILE A 49 -2.88 -4.54 -3.70
C ILE A 49 -2.37 -4.16 -5.08
N LEU A 50 -3.00 -4.67 -6.14
CA LEU A 50 -2.42 -4.65 -7.49
C LEU A 50 -2.41 -3.26 -8.12
N ASN A 51 -3.42 -2.46 -7.83
CA ASN A 51 -3.56 -1.09 -8.33
C ASN A 51 -4.04 -0.17 -7.20
N ASN A 52 -3.11 0.25 -6.36
CA ASN A 52 -3.39 1.16 -5.25
C ASN A 52 -3.14 2.62 -5.67
N PHE A 53 -3.86 3.55 -5.03
CA PHE A 53 -3.40 4.93 -4.89
C PHE A 53 -3.35 5.30 -3.39
N LEU A 54 -2.40 6.16 -3.03
CA LEU A 54 -2.29 6.71 -1.68
C LEU A 54 -3.04 8.05 -1.65
N ASN A 55 -4.15 8.08 -0.92
CA ASN A 55 -5.04 9.25 -0.84
C ASN A 55 -4.97 9.94 0.51
N ASN A 56 -5.58 11.13 0.55
CA ASN A 56 -5.83 11.92 1.76
C ASN A 56 -4.59 12.08 2.64
N PRO A 57 -3.49 12.63 2.10
CA PRO A 57 -2.26 12.76 2.86
C PRO A 57 -2.43 13.72 4.04
N GLU A 58 -2.15 13.22 5.23
CA GLU A 58 -2.01 14.04 6.42
C GLU A 58 -0.53 14.10 6.79
N ILE A 59 0.04 15.32 6.76
CA ILE A 59 1.39 15.55 7.27
C ILE A 59 1.33 15.53 8.79
N VAL A 60 1.74 14.41 9.37
CA VAL A 60 1.92 14.26 10.82
C VAL A 60 3.32 14.75 11.17
N ALA A 61 3.45 16.07 11.30
CA ALA A 61 4.66 16.68 11.82
C ALA A 61 4.71 16.47 13.34
N GLY A 62 5.57 15.55 13.79
CA GLY A 62 5.98 15.55 15.20
C GLY A 62 6.64 16.90 15.51
N GLY A 63 6.56 17.35 16.77
CA GLY A 63 7.14 18.63 17.21
C GLY A 63 8.62 18.81 16.85
N ARG A 64 9.21 19.94 17.25
CA ARG A 64 10.60 20.29 16.90
C ARG A 64 11.58 19.10 17.02
N ASN A 65 12.32 18.82 15.95
CA ASN A 65 13.29 17.71 15.79
C ASN A 65 12.70 16.29 15.67
N GLN A 66 11.44 16.14 15.27
CA GLN A 66 10.86 14.83 14.93
C GLN A 66 10.82 14.61 13.42
N PRO A 67 10.94 13.36 12.95
CA PRO A 67 10.79 13.05 11.53
C PRO A 67 9.33 13.24 11.10
N VAL A 68 9.12 13.75 9.88
CA VAL A 68 7.78 13.97 9.33
C VAL A 68 7.24 12.66 8.79
N VAL A 69 6.12 12.20 9.35
CA VAL A 69 5.37 11.04 8.85
C VAL A 69 4.23 11.56 7.99
N ALA A 70 3.96 10.90 6.87
CA ALA A 70 2.73 11.12 6.15
C ALA A 70 1.81 9.91 6.36
N LYS A 71 0.58 10.21 6.80
CA LYS A 71 -0.49 9.23 6.94
C LYS A 71 -1.33 9.23 5.67
N PHE A 72 -1.66 8.04 5.20
CA PHE A 72 -2.37 7.81 3.95
C PHE A 72 -3.55 6.88 4.15
N GLU A 73 -4.59 7.12 3.37
CA GLU A 73 -5.60 6.12 3.06
C GLU A 73 -5.18 5.36 1.81
N ILE A 74 -5.31 4.05 1.85
CA ILE A 74 -5.05 3.16 0.71
C ILE A 74 -6.39 2.81 0.10
N GLU A 75 -6.50 2.98 -1.21
CA GLU A 75 -7.61 2.47 -2.00
C GLU A 75 -7.08 1.57 -3.11
N GLY A 76 -7.54 0.31 -3.10
CA GLY A 76 -7.20 -0.68 -4.10
C GLY A 76 -8.28 -0.79 -5.16
N ASN A 77 -7.93 -0.35 -6.36
CA ASN A 77 -8.73 -0.55 -7.57
C ASN A 77 -8.41 -1.90 -8.23
N PRO A 78 -9.32 -2.43 -9.05
CA PRO A 78 -8.98 -3.52 -9.97
C PRO A 78 -7.83 -3.10 -10.89
N ASP A 79 -6.87 -3.99 -11.08
CA ASP A 79 -5.81 -3.83 -12.07
C ASP A 79 -6.42 -3.77 -13.49
N PRO A 80 -6.05 -2.79 -14.32
CA PRO A 80 -6.69 -2.57 -15.63
C PRO A 80 -6.42 -3.69 -16.64
N VAL A 81 -5.41 -4.55 -16.41
CA VAL A 81 -5.03 -5.64 -17.33
C VAL A 81 -5.73 -6.95 -16.95
N THR A 82 -5.70 -7.29 -15.66
CA THR A 82 -6.16 -8.59 -15.14
C THR A 82 -7.56 -8.54 -14.52
N GLY A 83 -8.05 -7.33 -14.18
CA GLY A 83 -9.31 -7.12 -13.45
C GLY A 83 -9.27 -7.62 -12.01
N LYS A 84 -8.09 -7.92 -11.45
CA LYS A 84 -7.91 -8.40 -10.08
C LYS A 84 -7.51 -7.25 -9.16
N THR A 85 -7.99 -7.26 -7.93
CA THR A 85 -7.68 -6.20 -6.95
C THR A 85 -6.53 -6.60 -6.01
N PHE A 86 -6.44 -7.89 -5.68
CA PHE A 86 -5.54 -8.38 -4.64
C PHE A 86 -4.86 -9.69 -5.04
N GLN A 87 -3.62 -9.87 -4.61
CA GLN A 87 -2.81 -11.06 -4.82
C GLN A 87 -2.10 -11.47 -3.53
N ILE A 88 -1.96 -12.78 -3.33
CA ILE A 88 -1.20 -13.37 -2.24
C ILE A 88 -0.20 -14.34 -2.84
N ASP A 89 1.08 -14.08 -2.62
CA ASP A 89 2.17 -14.95 -3.05
C ASP A 89 2.79 -15.63 -1.83
N ARG A 90 2.94 -16.96 -1.88
CA ARG A 90 3.73 -17.69 -0.87
C ARG A 90 5.21 -17.54 -1.22
N LEU A 91 6.00 -17.09 -0.24
CA LEU A 91 7.45 -17.13 -0.33
C LEU A 91 7.93 -18.48 0.18
N ALA A 92 8.71 -19.18 -0.64
CA ALA A 92 9.45 -20.34 -0.18
C ALA A 92 10.45 -19.93 0.90
N ALA A 93 10.66 -20.80 1.89
CA ALA A 93 11.63 -20.62 2.96
C ALA A 93 13.07 -20.65 2.44
#